data_AF-A0A2P6WBX4-F1
#
_entry.id   AF-A0A2P6WBX4-F1
#
_cell.length_a   1.000
_cell.length_b   1.000
_cell.length_c   1.000
_cell.angle_alpha   90.00
_cell.angle_beta   90.00
_cell.angle_gamma   90.00
#
_symmetry.space_group_name_H-M   'P 1'
#
loop_
_entity.id
_entity.type
_entity.pdbx_description
1 polymer ?
#
loop_
_entity_poly.entity_id
_entity_poly.type
_entity_poly.pdbx_seq_one_letter_code
_entity_poly.pdbx_strand_id
1 'polypeptide(L)'
;MKFSEIPNRLTGSSTPFGGESWKAAEMEIAVAQRVIALLEDRRVLYAPEEMEVASHCVQSVIEIRHHLLDELGKLDSGSDLAASLRAMRADCRKFLERVGTDGREGIHHANVWGFHNWTFGRALGKLRGHLASM
;
A
#
# COMPACT_ATOMS: atom_id res chain seq x y z
N MET A 1 -5.00 -11.21 -3.26
CA MET A 1 -6.37 -11.41 -3.75
C MET A 1 -6.47 -10.50 -4.97
N LYS A 2 -7.62 -10.20 -5.57
CA LYS A 2 -7.63 -9.06 -6.50
C LYS A 2 -8.50 -8.00 -5.87
N PHE A 3 -8.00 -6.78 -5.69
CA PHE A 3 -8.80 -5.65 -5.17
C PHE A 3 -10.13 -5.46 -5.91
N SER A 4 -10.21 -5.87 -7.18
CA SER A 4 -11.44 -5.88 -7.98
C SER A 4 -12.53 -6.85 -7.49
N GLU A 5 -12.18 -7.84 -6.64
CA GLU A 5 -13.12 -8.84 -6.12
C GLU A 5 -13.74 -8.43 -4.77
N ILE A 6 -13.12 -7.49 -4.05
CA ILE A 6 -13.65 -6.95 -2.78
C ILE A 6 -15.04 -6.29 -2.97
N PRO A 7 -15.28 -5.43 -3.99
CA PRO A 7 -16.61 -4.88 -4.20
C PRO A 7 -17.65 -5.92 -4.64
N ASN A 8 -17.24 -6.97 -5.36
CA ASN A 8 -18.14 -8.05 -5.80
C ASN A 8 -18.49 -9.05 -4.69
N ARG A 9 -17.64 -9.21 -3.66
CA ARG A 9 -17.95 -10.02 -2.48
C ARG A 9 -18.83 -9.29 -1.46
N LEU A 10 -18.73 -7.96 -1.39
CA LEU A 10 -19.58 -7.14 -0.50
C LEU A 10 -21.03 -6.99 -1.03
N THR A 11 -21.26 -7.22 -2.31
CA THR A 11 -22.58 -7.09 -2.95
C THR A 11 -23.32 -8.43 -3.11
N GLY A 12 -22.69 -9.57 -2.83
CA GLY A 12 -23.24 -10.89 -3.11
C GLY A 12 -23.37 -11.80 -1.89
N SER A 13 -24.39 -11.58 -1.04
CA SER A 13 -25.20 -12.63 -0.35
C SER A 13 -25.95 -12.08 0.89
N SER A 14 -27.17 -11.58 0.65
CA SER A 14 -28.40 -11.78 1.44
C SER A 14 -28.36 -11.73 2.98
N THR A 15 -28.75 -10.60 3.56
CA THR A 15 -29.53 -10.56 4.83
C THR A 15 -30.50 -9.37 4.83
N PRO A 16 -31.83 -9.58 4.96
CA PRO A 16 -32.83 -8.52 4.81
C PRO A 16 -33.23 -7.86 6.15
N PHE A 17 -32.29 -7.64 7.07
CA PHE A 17 -32.56 -6.99 8.37
C PHE A 17 -31.44 -6.02 8.79
N GLY A 18 -31.62 -4.77 8.36
CA GLY A 18 -31.23 -3.49 8.97
C GLY A 18 -30.00 -3.36 9.88
N GLY A 19 -29.05 -2.52 9.45
CA GLY A 19 -28.42 -1.52 10.32
C GLY A 19 -26.90 -1.61 10.43
N GLU A 20 -26.41 -2.58 11.18
CA GLU A 20 -25.01 -2.56 11.65
C GLU A 20 -24.03 -3.21 10.66
N SER A 21 -24.42 -4.34 10.06
CA SER A 21 -23.60 -5.02 9.03
C SER A 21 -23.45 -4.18 7.75
N TRP A 22 -24.49 -3.42 7.38
CA TRP A 22 -24.45 -2.51 6.22
C TRP A 22 -23.54 -1.31 6.46
N LYS A 23 -23.61 -0.72 7.66
CA LYS A 23 -22.77 0.43 8.03
C LYS A 23 -21.29 0.03 8.15
N ALA A 24 -21.00 -1.18 8.63
CA ALA A 24 -19.65 -1.75 8.60
C ALA A 24 -19.15 -1.92 7.15
N ALA A 25 -19.99 -2.45 6.25
CA ALA A 25 -19.65 -2.59 4.83
C ALA A 25 -19.41 -1.24 4.13
N GLU A 26 -20.23 -0.22 4.39
CA GLU A 26 -20.02 1.14 3.86
C GLU A 26 -18.70 1.75 4.33
N MET A 27 -18.34 1.55 5.61
CA MET A 27 -17.07 2.02 6.16
C MET A 27 -15.87 1.34 5.48
N GLU A 28 -15.95 0.02 5.26
CA GLU A 28 -14.90 -0.73 4.56
C GLU A 28 -14.76 -0.30 3.09
N ILE A 29 -15.88 -0.09 2.39
CA ILE A 29 -15.88 0.43 1.01
C ILE A 29 -15.23 1.81 0.96
N ALA A 30 -15.58 2.70 1.90
CA ALA A 30 -15.00 4.04 1.96
C ALA A 30 -13.49 4.01 2.26
N VAL A 31 -13.04 3.11 3.14
CA VAL A 31 -11.60 2.89 3.40
C VAL A 31 -10.91 2.38 2.14
N ALA A 32 -11.47 1.36 1.48
CA ALA A 32 -10.90 0.81 0.26
C ALA A 32 -10.78 1.86 -0.86
N GLN A 33 -11.80 2.70 -1.06
CA GLN A 33 -11.78 3.79 -2.04
C GLN A 33 -10.68 4.82 -1.75
N ARG A 34 -10.49 5.21 -0.48
CA ARG A 34 -9.41 6.14 -0.10
C ARG A 34 -8.02 5.54 -0.35
N VAL A 35 -7.84 4.26 -0.03
CA VAL A 35 -6.59 3.55 -0.28
C VAL A 35 -6.33 3.44 -1.79
N ILE A 36 -7.33 3.10 -2.59
CA ILE A 36 -7.21 3.03 -4.06
C ILE A 36 -6.83 4.41 -4.61
N ALA A 37 -7.55 5.47 -4.24
CA ALA A 37 -7.26 6.82 -4.71
C ALA A 37 -5.84 7.29 -4.37
N LEU A 38 -5.33 6.95 -3.16
CA LEU A 38 -3.94 7.21 -2.82
C LEU A 38 -2.98 6.47 -3.75
N LEU A 39 -3.18 5.16 -3.93
CA LEU A 39 -2.28 4.31 -4.71
C LEU A 39 -2.26 4.75 -6.19
N GLU A 40 -3.41 5.10 -6.76
CA GLU A 40 -3.52 5.61 -8.13
C GLU A 40 -2.71 6.91 -8.36
N ASP A 41 -2.63 7.77 -7.35
CA ASP A 41 -1.83 9.00 -7.43
C ASP A 41 -0.31 8.74 -7.28
N ARG A 42 0.08 7.61 -6.70
CA ARG A 42 1.50 7.34 -6.41
C ARG A 42 2.26 6.87 -7.65
N ARG A 43 2.92 7.83 -8.30
CA ARG A 43 3.90 7.62 -9.40
C ARG A 43 4.93 6.52 -9.11
N VAL A 44 5.27 6.25 -7.85
CA VAL A 44 6.15 5.13 -7.47
C VAL A 44 5.62 3.76 -7.92
N LEU A 45 4.33 3.64 -8.25
CA LEU A 45 3.72 2.38 -8.68
C LEU A 45 3.74 2.16 -10.20
N TYR A 46 3.91 3.21 -11.00
CA TYR A 46 3.79 3.13 -12.47
C TYR A 46 4.82 3.96 -13.26
N ALA A 47 5.64 4.79 -12.61
CA ALA A 47 6.66 5.58 -13.31
C ALA A 47 7.76 4.66 -13.90
N PRO A 48 8.26 4.99 -15.09
CA PRO A 48 9.45 4.34 -15.66
C PRO A 48 10.67 4.52 -14.76
N GLU A 49 11.54 3.51 -14.69
CA GLU A 49 12.73 3.47 -13.83
C GLU A 49 13.66 4.67 -14.09
N GLU A 50 13.70 5.18 -15.33
CA GLU A 50 14.53 6.33 -15.72
C GLU A 50 14.06 7.66 -15.12
N MET A 51 12.79 7.73 -14.67
CA MET A 51 12.22 8.90 -14.00
C MET A 51 12.14 8.74 -12.47
N GLU A 52 12.63 7.61 -11.94
CA GLU A 52 12.61 7.33 -10.51
C GLU A 52 13.82 7.94 -9.82
N VAL A 53 13.59 9.05 -9.11
CA VAL A 53 14.54 9.52 -8.12
C VAL A 53 14.36 8.67 -6.86
N ALA A 54 15.39 7.91 -6.50
CA ALA A 54 15.32 6.93 -5.40
C ALA A 54 14.79 7.53 -4.09
N SER A 55 15.17 8.77 -3.76
CA SER A 55 14.64 9.48 -2.58
C SER A 55 13.15 9.81 -2.67
N HIS A 56 12.63 10.16 -3.85
CA HIS A 56 11.19 10.38 -4.06
C HIS A 56 10.41 9.07 -3.91
N CYS A 57 10.96 7.96 -4.40
CA CYS A 57 10.34 6.64 -4.24
C CYS A 57 10.30 6.22 -2.76
N VAL A 58 11.41 6.37 -2.03
CA VAL A 58 11.46 6.12 -0.57
C VAL A 58 10.41 6.97 0.15
N GLN A 59 10.37 8.27 -0.13
CA GLN A 59 9.41 9.20 0.47
C GLN A 59 7.96 8.75 0.18
N SER A 60 7.65 8.38 -1.06
CA SER A 60 6.33 7.89 -1.44
C SER A 60 5.95 6.62 -0.67
N VAL A 61 6.87 5.67 -0.48
CA VAL A 61 6.61 4.44 0.29
C VAL A 61 6.38 4.72 1.77
N ILE A 62 7.10 5.69 2.35
CA ILE A 62 6.85 6.14 3.74
C ILE A 62 5.44 6.71 3.87
N GLU A 63 5.02 7.55 2.93
CA GLU A 63 3.68 8.16 2.94
C GLU A 63 2.57 7.12 2.76
N ILE A 64 2.73 6.16 1.84
CA ILE A 64 1.81 5.02 1.71
C ILE A 64 1.71 4.28 3.04
N ARG A 65 2.84 3.95 3.66
CA ARG A 65 2.86 3.19 4.93
C ARG A 65 2.15 3.92 6.07
N HIS A 66 2.23 5.25 6.14
CA HIS A 66 1.53 6.07 7.12
C HIS A 66 0.03 6.14 6.82
N HIS A 67 -0.37 6.42 5.59
CA HIS A 67 -1.79 6.46 5.23
C HIS A 67 -2.50 5.12 5.50
N LEU A 68 -1.84 4.00 5.19
CA LEU A 68 -2.36 2.67 5.50
C LEU A 68 -2.52 2.44 7.01
N LEU A 69 -1.70 3.07 7.87
CA LEU A 69 -1.87 3.01 9.33
C LEU A 69 -3.12 3.77 9.75
N ASP A 70 -3.32 4.97 9.21
CA ASP A 70 -4.44 5.83 9.54
C ASP A 70 -5.77 5.18 9.13
N GLU A 71 -5.80 4.52 7.97
CA GLU A 71 -6.96 3.78 7.48
C GLU A 71 -7.20 2.48 8.28
N LEU A 72 -6.15 1.78 8.70
CA LEU A 72 -6.28 0.61 9.58
C LEU A 72 -6.93 0.96 10.92
N GLY A 73 -6.70 2.16 11.45
CA GLY A 73 -7.32 2.62 12.70
C GLY A 73 -8.84 2.79 12.60
N LYS A 74 -9.41 2.79 11.39
CA LYS A 74 -10.86 2.97 11.12
C LYS A 74 -11.59 1.65 10.87
N LEU A 75 -10.85 0.55 10.73
CA LEU A 75 -11.40 -0.76 10.41
C LEU A 75 -11.54 -1.63 11.66
N ASP A 76 -12.47 -2.56 11.63
CA ASP A 76 -12.46 -3.64 12.60
C ASP A 76 -11.21 -4.51 12.42
N SER A 77 -10.63 -4.93 13.54
CA SER A 77 -9.38 -5.66 13.57
C SER A 77 -9.44 -7.02 12.84
N GLY A 78 -10.64 -7.62 12.77
CA GLY A 78 -10.89 -8.91 12.13
C GLY A 78 -11.23 -8.85 10.64
N SER A 79 -11.34 -7.67 10.02
CA SER A 79 -11.76 -7.61 8.61
C SER A 79 -10.69 -8.06 7.63
N ASP A 80 -11.13 -8.67 6.52
CA ASP A 80 -10.26 -9.07 5.40
C ASP A 80 -9.52 -7.87 4.78
N LEU A 81 -10.17 -6.69 4.77
CA LEU A 81 -9.55 -5.45 4.34
C LEU A 81 -8.42 -5.06 5.30
N ALA A 82 -8.62 -5.15 6.62
CA ALA A 82 -7.56 -4.88 7.59
C ALA A 82 -6.40 -5.87 7.45
N ALA A 83 -6.65 -7.14 7.16
CA ALA A 83 -5.59 -8.11 6.84
C ALA A 83 -4.79 -7.69 5.59
N SER A 84 -5.49 -7.27 4.53
CA SER A 84 -4.87 -6.75 3.30
C SER A 84 -4.01 -5.51 3.55
N LEU A 85 -4.53 -4.49 4.27
CA LEU A 85 -3.76 -3.27 4.56
C LEU A 85 -2.53 -3.57 5.45
N ARG A 86 -2.61 -4.52 6.40
CA ARG A 86 -1.45 -4.94 7.19
C ARG A 86 -0.37 -5.60 6.33
N ALA A 87 -0.77 -6.45 5.38
CA ALA A 87 0.16 -7.08 4.46
C ALA A 87 0.84 -6.05 3.53
N MET A 88 0.10 -5.07 3.00
CA MET A 88 0.69 -3.95 2.25
C MET A 88 1.74 -3.19 3.08
N ARG A 89 1.43 -2.89 4.35
CA ARG A 89 2.37 -2.20 5.25
C ARG A 89 3.60 -3.03 5.55
N ALA A 90 3.46 -4.34 5.67
CA ALA A 90 4.58 -5.26 5.84
C ALA A 90 5.50 -5.22 4.61
N ASP A 91 4.94 -5.15 3.40
CA ASP A 91 5.74 -5.06 2.18
C ASP A 91 6.40 -3.69 2.01
N CYS A 92 5.73 -2.59 2.39
CA CYS A 92 6.37 -1.27 2.49
C CYS A 92 7.57 -1.30 3.45
N ARG A 93 7.43 -1.97 4.59
CA ARG A 93 8.53 -2.12 5.56
C ARG A 93 9.71 -2.90 4.99
N LYS A 94 9.45 -4.06 4.35
CA LYS A 94 10.50 -4.86 3.71
C LYS A 94 11.23 -4.06 2.63
N PHE A 95 10.52 -3.23 1.86
CA PHE A 95 11.15 -2.33 0.90
C PHE A 95 12.10 -1.35 1.61
N LEU A 96 11.62 -0.64 2.63
CA LEU A 96 12.39 0.36 3.38
C LEU A 96 13.63 -0.25 4.08
N GLU A 97 13.48 -1.43 4.68
CA GLU A 97 14.61 -2.19 5.26
C GLU A 97 15.64 -2.56 4.18
N ARG A 98 15.18 -2.99 3.00
CA ARG A 98 16.05 -3.42 1.90
C ARG A 98 16.84 -2.27 1.29
N VAL A 99 16.27 -1.08 1.23
CA VAL A 99 16.92 0.14 0.71
C VAL A 99 17.68 0.93 1.79
N GLY A 100 17.76 0.40 3.02
CA GLY A 100 18.62 0.94 4.09
C GLY A 100 18.07 2.19 4.77
N THR A 101 16.75 2.39 4.79
CA THR A 101 16.15 3.61 5.33
C THR A 101 15.67 3.43 6.77
N ASP A 102 16.62 3.44 7.71
CA ASP A 102 16.36 3.93 9.07
C ASP A 102 16.44 5.47 9.04
N GLY A 103 15.45 6.05 8.34
CA GLY A 103 15.03 7.46 8.41
C GLY A 103 15.97 8.55 7.87
N ARG A 104 17.30 8.44 8.01
CA ARG A 104 18.24 9.53 7.64
C ARG A 104 19.42 9.05 6.79
N GLU A 105 20.05 7.92 7.12
CA GLU A 105 21.20 7.41 6.34
C GLU A 105 20.77 6.81 4.98
N GLY A 106 19.64 6.12 4.90
CA GLY A 106 19.17 5.51 3.65
C GLY A 106 18.82 6.50 2.54
N ILE A 107 18.32 7.69 2.89
CA ILE A 107 18.04 8.76 1.91
C ILE A 107 19.35 9.34 1.37
N HIS A 108 20.37 9.49 2.22
CA HIS A 108 21.71 9.89 1.80
C HIS A 108 22.39 8.80 0.95
N HIS A 109 22.29 7.51 1.32
CA HIS A 109 22.87 6.42 0.52
C HIS A 109 22.18 6.22 -0.84
N ALA A 110 20.85 6.38 -0.90
CA ALA A 110 20.08 6.31 -2.14
C ALA A 110 20.49 7.42 -3.14
N ASN A 111 20.78 8.62 -2.64
CA ASN A 111 21.14 9.77 -3.47
C ASN A 111 22.64 9.88 -3.78
N VAL A 112 23.54 9.43 -2.88
CA VAL A 112 25.00 9.66 -3.00
C VAL A 112 25.72 8.55 -3.77
N TRP A 113 25.28 7.30 -3.63
CA TRP A 113 26.02 6.14 -4.17
C TRP A 113 25.33 5.43 -5.33
N GLY A 114 24.18 5.93 -5.79
CA GLY A 114 23.36 5.21 -6.77
C GLY A 114 23.19 3.76 -6.36
N PHE A 115 22.87 3.54 -5.07
CA PHE A 115 22.97 2.26 -4.34
C PHE A 115 22.42 1.12 -5.22
N HIS A 116 23.36 0.44 -5.89
CA HIS A 116 23.18 -0.40 -7.08
C HIS A 116 21.76 -0.39 -7.67
N ASN A 117 21.53 0.37 -8.75
CA ASN A 117 20.25 0.45 -9.50
C ASN A 117 19.45 -0.88 -9.50
N TRP A 118 20.11 -2.02 -9.69
CA TRP A 118 19.50 -3.35 -9.73
C TRP A 118 18.88 -3.79 -8.39
N THR A 119 19.45 -3.45 -7.24
CA THR A 119 18.90 -3.79 -5.92
C THR A 119 17.67 -2.94 -5.61
N PHE A 120 17.75 -1.65 -5.90
CA PHE A 120 16.64 -0.72 -5.75
C PHE A 120 15.49 -1.08 -6.70
N GLY A 121 15.77 -1.20 -8.00
CA GLY A 121 14.78 -1.57 -9.03
C GLY A 121 14.14 -2.94 -8.76
N ARG A 122 14.92 -3.93 -8.29
CA ARG A 122 14.37 -5.23 -7.87
C ARG A 122 13.47 -5.12 -6.65
N ALA A 123 13.85 -4.34 -5.64
CA ALA A 123 13.04 -4.13 -4.45
C ALA A 123 11.73 -3.40 -4.81
N LEU A 124 11.81 -2.39 -5.68
CA LEU A 124 10.64 -1.65 -6.13
C LEU A 124 9.72 -2.50 -7.01
N GLY A 125 10.27 -3.25 -7.96
CA GLY A 125 9.51 -4.18 -8.78
C GLY A 125 8.76 -5.22 -7.93
N LYS A 126 9.39 -5.72 -6.87
CA LYS A 126 8.73 -6.61 -5.90
C LYS A 126 7.59 -5.92 -5.15
N LEU A 127 7.82 -4.69 -4.67
CA LEU A 127 6.79 -3.90 -4.00
C LEU A 127 5.57 -3.67 -4.91
N ARG A 128 5.81 -3.27 -6.17
CA ARG A 128 4.77 -3.08 -7.19
C ARG A 128 3.98 -4.36 -7.44
N GLY A 129 4.67 -5.49 -7.62
CA GLY A 129 4.04 -6.78 -7.83
C GLY A 129 3.11 -7.16 -6.67
N HIS A 130 3.58 -6.98 -5.43
CA HIS A 130 2.78 -7.29 -4.25
C HIS A 130 1.55 -6.38 -4.13
N LEU A 131 1.71 -5.06 -4.26
CA LEU A 131 0.60 -4.11 -4.15
C LEU A 131 -0.44 -4.27 -5.28
N ALA A 132 -0.01 -4.65 -6.49
CA ALA A 132 -0.92 -4.91 -7.62
C ALA A 132 -1.60 -6.29 -7.55
N SER A 133 -1.03 -7.26 -6.84
CA SER A 133 -1.53 -8.64 -6.74
C SER A 133 -2.43 -8.91 -5.53
N MET A 134 -2.71 -7.87 -4.75
CA MET A 134 -3.48 -7.99 -3.52
C MET A 134 -4.96 -7.76 -3.75
#